data_AF-A0A644UVZ7-F1
#
_entry.id   AF-A0A644UVZ7-F1
#
_cell.length_a   1.000
_cell.length_b   1.000
_cell.length_c   1.000
_cell.angle_alpha   90.00
_cell.angle_beta   90.00
_cell.angle_gamma   90.00
#
_symmetry.space_group_name_H-M   'P 1'
#
loop_
_entity.id
_entity.type
_entity.pdbx_description
1 polymer ?
#
loop_
_entity_poly.entity_id
_entity_poly.type
_entity_poly.pdbx_seq_one_letter_code
_entity_poly.pdbx_strand_id
1 'polypeptide(L)'
;MITSVLSIFISLYLFELGDPAHKLLKDREIQLVVHEVLVLCFGYKIRFFQLRQMIGDRRSGHVEVPGDHINPMRGSRYFELDAARGIALLLMIIYHILFCLYFFGTGLVPWFDPFTISGAPIAFLFVVIAGVSLVLSAGREKSPVRSAKKLFFRGLYLLFFAAVITIVTWLVYPAETVVFGILHLLGVATILSIPFVVMKVKPYVPLIFGMICIALSPIVSLLRGPAFLIPFGITYNGFATLDYEPLIPWFGVVLLGVALGSFIYKDGVRHGLLTRLGEMPRFCGPLCFIGRHTLIIYLVHVPVIIGVLVLLGLGTL
;
A
#
# COMPACT_ATOMS: atom_id res chain seq x y z
N MET A 1 11.73 -11.62 0.32
CA MET A 1 11.82 -10.55 -0.69
C MET A 1 11.05 -9.30 -0.26
N ILE A 2 9.75 -9.38 0.06
CA ILE A 2 9.00 -8.27 0.69
C ILE A 2 9.56 -7.91 2.07
N THR A 3 9.92 -8.92 2.87
CA THR A 3 10.63 -8.78 4.15
C THR A 3 11.98 -8.07 4.02
N SER A 4 12.68 -8.28 2.90
CA SER A 4 13.99 -7.69 2.63
C SER A 4 13.89 -6.21 2.27
N VAL A 5 12.85 -5.82 1.51
CA VAL A 5 12.58 -4.41 1.18
C VAL A 5 12.05 -3.65 2.39
N LEU A 6 11.17 -4.26 3.19
CA LEU A 6 10.66 -3.67 4.43
C LEU A 6 11.78 -3.51 5.48
N SER A 7 12.70 -4.47 5.57
CA SER A 7 13.88 -4.38 6.45
C SER A 7 14.84 -3.26 6.05
N ILE A 8 15.04 -3.01 4.75
CA ILE A 8 15.88 -1.90 4.27
C ILE A 8 15.25 -0.55 4.64
N PHE A 9 13.93 -0.43 4.56
CA PHE A 9 13.21 0.78 4.95
C PHE A 9 13.17 1.01 6.47
N ILE A 10 13.00 -0.05 7.27
CA ILE A 10 13.14 0.04 8.73
C ILE A 10 14.55 0.49 9.09
N SER A 11 15.59 -0.02 8.43
CA SER A 11 16.97 0.43 8.64
C SER A 11 17.23 1.88 8.22
N LEU A 12 16.56 2.39 7.17
CA LEU A 12 16.67 3.79 6.73
C LEU A 12 15.89 4.75 7.66
N TYR A 13 14.70 4.35 8.11
CA TYR A 13 13.90 5.10 9.10
C TYR A 13 14.60 5.16 10.47
N LEU A 14 15.28 4.09 10.88
CA LEU A 14 16.10 4.04 12.11
C LEU A 14 17.44 4.79 11.99
N PHE A 15 17.87 5.14 10.78
CA PHE A 15 19.03 6.00 10.53
C PHE A 15 18.67 7.49 10.70
N GLU A 16 17.44 7.86 10.38
CA GLU A 16 16.90 9.22 10.49
C GLU A 16 16.64 9.67 11.95
N LEU A 17 16.50 8.73 12.88
CA LEU A 17 16.10 8.99 14.29
C LEU A 17 17.25 9.11 15.31
N GLY A 18 18.52 9.13 14.89
CA GLY A 18 19.62 9.77 15.64
C GLY A 18 19.74 9.59 17.17
N ASP A 19 19.48 8.43 17.78
CA ASP A 19 19.88 8.17 19.18
C ASP A 19 20.23 6.67 19.42
N PRO A 20 21.48 6.34 19.78
CA PRO A 20 21.94 4.96 19.96
C PRO A 20 21.55 4.30 21.30
N ALA A 21 21.10 5.03 22.33
CA ALA A 21 20.94 4.47 23.68
C ALA A 21 19.54 3.91 23.97
N HIS A 22 18.49 4.45 23.35
CA HIS A 22 17.10 3.98 23.53
C HIS A 22 16.70 2.82 22.59
N LYS A 23 17.63 2.41 21.71
CA LYS A 23 17.45 1.49 20.57
C LYS A 23 17.13 0.04 20.98
N LEU A 24 17.83 -0.54 21.94
CA LEU A 24 17.77 -1.99 22.15
C LEU A 24 16.49 -2.55 22.79
N LEU A 25 15.79 -1.77 23.62
CA LEU A 25 14.57 -2.22 24.30
C LEU A 25 13.32 -2.00 23.42
N LYS A 26 13.27 -0.89 22.67
CA LYS A 26 12.14 -0.54 21.79
C LYS A 26 12.17 -1.31 20.47
N ASP A 27 13.36 -1.69 19.99
CA ASP A 27 13.54 -2.54 18.80
C ASP A 27 12.89 -3.92 18.97
N ARG A 28 12.91 -4.50 20.18
CA ARG A 28 12.31 -5.81 20.42
C ARG A 28 10.79 -5.75 20.38
N GLU A 29 10.15 -4.75 20.97
CA GLU A 29 8.69 -4.67 21.03
C GLU A 29 8.06 -4.28 19.69
N ILE A 30 8.67 -3.36 18.93
CA ILE A 30 8.16 -2.96 17.61
C ILE A 30 8.38 -4.08 16.59
N GLN A 31 9.54 -4.75 16.61
CA GLN A 31 9.77 -5.95 15.82
C GLN A 31 8.80 -7.05 16.25
N LEU A 32 8.51 -7.23 17.54
CA LEU A 32 7.51 -8.20 18.00
C LEU A 32 6.12 -7.87 17.49
N VAL A 33 5.64 -6.62 17.54
CA VAL A 33 4.28 -6.26 17.08
C VAL A 33 4.16 -6.41 15.57
N VAL A 34 5.16 -5.95 14.80
CA VAL A 34 5.18 -6.14 13.35
C VAL A 34 5.32 -7.63 13.00
N HIS A 35 6.15 -8.37 13.71
CA HIS A 35 6.31 -9.82 13.53
C HIS A 35 5.07 -10.59 13.97
N GLU A 36 4.40 -10.24 15.06
CA GLU A 36 3.15 -10.84 15.56
C GLU A 36 2.01 -10.55 14.60
N VAL A 37 1.89 -9.32 14.08
CA VAL A 37 0.91 -8.97 13.04
C VAL A 37 1.21 -9.70 11.73
N LEU A 38 2.48 -9.83 11.34
CA LEU A 38 2.87 -10.64 10.18
C LEU A 38 2.65 -12.14 10.42
N VAL A 39 2.85 -12.65 11.63
CA VAL A 39 2.62 -14.06 12.01
C VAL A 39 1.13 -14.37 12.12
N LEU A 40 0.32 -13.45 12.62
CA LEU A 40 -1.14 -13.53 12.67
C LEU A 40 -1.76 -13.43 11.27
N CYS A 41 -1.20 -12.60 10.38
CA CYS A 41 -1.68 -12.44 9.00
C CYS A 41 -1.16 -13.50 8.01
N PHE A 42 0.03 -14.09 8.24
CA PHE A 42 0.66 -15.03 7.30
C PHE A 42 0.91 -16.44 7.86
N GLY A 43 0.63 -16.72 9.12
CA GLY A 43 0.64 -18.08 9.68
C GLY A 43 1.97 -18.83 9.51
N TYR A 44 3.12 -18.15 9.56
CA TYR A 44 4.42 -18.78 9.38
C TYR A 44 5.23 -18.83 10.68
N LYS A 45 5.19 -19.99 11.35
CA LYS A 45 6.17 -20.40 12.34
C LYS A 45 7.39 -20.93 11.58
N ILE A 46 8.36 -20.07 11.27
CA ILE A 46 9.61 -20.53 10.62
C ILE A 46 10.45 -21.29 11.66
N ARG A 47 10.36 -22.62 11.65
CA ARG A 47 11.33 -23.50 12.30
C ARG A 47 12.32 -23.96 11.22
N PHE A 48 13.45 -23.26 11.10
CA PHE A 48 14.50 -23.59 10.14
C PHE A 48 15.57 -24.44 10.84
N PHE A 49 15.33 -25.74 11.03
CA PHE A 49 16.41 -26.72 11.17
C PHE A 49 15.89 -28.16 10.95
N GLN A 50 16.62 -28.91 10.13
CA GLN A 50 16.48 -30.35 9.82
C GLN A 50 15.32 -30.78 8.92
N LEU A 51 15.51 -30.64 7.60
CA LEU A 51 14.95 -31.59 6.62
C LEU A 51 15.95 -31.86 5.48
N ARG A 52 17.17 -32.31 5.85
CA ARG A 52 18.20 -32.78 4.88
C ARG A 52 18.52 -34.27 5.04
N GLN A 53 17.57 -35.09 5.51
CA GLN A 53 17.77 -36.54 5.67
C GLN A 53 16.61 -37.43 5.21
N MET A 54 15.58 -36.91 4.52
CA MET A 54 14.50 -37.73 3.95
C MET A 54 14.37 -37.61 2.43
N ILE A 55 15.51 -37.54 1.73
CA ILE A 55 15.57 -37.84 0.29
C ILE A 55 16.60 -38.97 0.12
N GLY A 56 16.31 -40.06 0.80
CA GLY A 56 16.79 -41.38 0.46
C GLY A 56 15.54 -42.20 0.18
N ASP A 57 15.49 -42.75 -1.03
CA ASP A 57 14.56 -43.78 -1.45
C ASP A 57 13.18 -43.34 -1.99
N ARG A 58 13.08 -43.26 -3.32
CA ARG A 58 12.18 -44.14 -4.11
C ARG A 58 12.41 -43.96 -5.61
N ARG A 59 12.71 -45.09 -6.26
CA ARG A 59 12.91 -45.26 -7.70
C ARG A 59 11.59 -45.21 -8.50
N SER A 60 11.77 -44.81 -9.76
CA SER A 60 11.06 -45.21 -10.99
C SER A 60 9.53 -45.40 -10.97
N GLY A 61 8.86 -44.48 -11.65
CA GLY A 61 7.55 -44.70 -12.26
C GLY A 61 7.30 -43.61 -13.29
N HIS A 62 7.40 -43.94 -14.58
CA HIS A 62 6.97 -43.06 -15.66
C HIS A 62 5.45 -42.90 -15.57
N VAL A 63 4.99 -41.70 -15.27
CA VAL A 63 3.58 -41.30 -15.39
C VAL A 63 3.52 -40.28 -16.52
N GLU A 64 2.92 -40.68 -17.64
CA GLU A 64 2.51 -39.76 -18.70
C GLU A 64 1.49 -38.77 -18.11
N VAL A 65 1.85 -37.49 -18.13
CA VAL A 65 0.94 -36.41 -17.72
C VAL A 65 0.14 -35.99 -18.95
N PRO A 66 -1.20 -36.16 -18.98
CA PRO A 66 -2.02 -35.67 -20.08
C PRO A 66 -1.87 -34.16 -20.21
N GLY A 67 -1.74 -33.68 -21.44
CA GLY A 67 -1.60 -32.25 -21.75
C GLY A 67 -2.82 -31.46 -21.33
N ASP A 68 -2.80 -30.91 -20.12
CA ASP A 68 -3.73 -29.88 -19.71
C ASP A 68 -3.43 -28.63 -20.52
N HIS A 69 -4.29 -28.38 -21.51
CA HIS A 69 -4.44 -27.07 -22.12
C HIS A 69 -4.97 -26.11 -21.05
N ILE A 70 -4.09 -25.61 -20.18
CA ILE A 70 -4.34 -24.46 -19.30
C ILE A 70 -4.62 -23.27 -20.19
N ASN A 71 -5.89 -23.13 -20.56
CA ASN A 71 -6.43 -21.94 -21.19
C ASN A 71 -6.27 -20.83 -20.14
N PRO A 72 -5.35 -19.87 -20.32
CA PRO A 72 -5.14 -18.85 -19.30
C PRO A 72 -6.45 -18.09 -19.19
N MET A 73 -7.14 -18.21 -18.05
CA MET A 73 -8.41 -17.53 -17.80
C MET A 73 -8.20 -16.01 -17.79
N ARG A 74 -8.18 -15.41 -18.99
CA ARG A 74 -7.90 -13.99 -19.27
C ARG A 74 -8.94 -13.02 -18.71
N GLY A 75 -9.87 -13.48 -17.88
CA GLY A 75 -10.93 -12.69 -17.26
C GLY A 75 -11.04 -12.79 -15.73
N SER A 76 -10.32 -13.70 -15.05
CA SER A 76 -10.50 -13.88 -13.60
C SER A 76 -9.75 -12.81 -12.79
N ARG A 77 -10.40 -12.29 -11.73
CA ARG A 77 -9.73 -11.41 -10.75
C ARG A 77 -8.75 -12.24 -9.91
N TYR A 78 -7.57 -11.69 -9.67
CA TYR A 78 -6.56 -12.32 -8.82
C TYR A 78 -6.90 -12.09 -7.35
N PHE A 79 -7.28 -13.16 -6.66
CA PHE A 79 -7.75 -13.10 -5.28
C PHE A 79 -6.66 -12.61 -4.31
N GLU A 80 -5.40 -12.94 -4.57
CA GLU A 80 -4.25 -12.59 -3.74
C GLU A 80 -4.07 -11.07 -3.65
N LEU A 81 -4.38 -10.36 -4.74
CA LEU A 81 -4.30 -8.90 -4.78
C LEU A 81 -5.49 -8.26 -4.06
N ASP A 82 -6.68 -8.83 -4.24
CA ASP A 82 -7.87 -8.38 -3.50
C ASP A 82 -7.68 -8.65 -1.99
N ALA A 83 -7.15 -9.81 -1.59
CA ALA A 83 -6.83 -10.12 -0.20
C ALA A 83 -5.76 -9.17 0.37
N ALA A 84 -4.69 -8.89 -0.37
CA ALA A 84 -3.65 -7.96 0.06
C ALA A 84 -4.21 -6.53 0.24
N ARG A 85 -5.08 -6.06 -0.66
CA ARG A 85 -5.80 -4.77 -0.48
C ARG A 85 -6.69 -4.80 0.76
N GLY A 86 -7.39 -5.92 0.99
CA GLY A 86 -8.22 -6.11 2.17
C GLY A 86 -7.44 -5.99 3.48
N ILE A 87 -6.26 -6.62 3.53
CA ILE A 87 -5.34 -6.52 4.68
C ILE A 87 -4.87 -5.07 4.88
N ALA A 88 -4.38 -4.42 3.82
CA ALA A 88 -3.91 -3.03 3.90
C ALA A 88 -5.02 -2.08 4.39
N LEU A 89 -6.24 -2.26 3.90
CA LEU A 89 -7.40 -1.46 4.30
C LEU A 89 -7.82 -1.73 5.75
N LEU A 90 -7.80 -3.00 6.19
CA LEU A 90 -8.11 -3.34 7.58
C LEU A 90 -7.10 -2.72 8.56
N LEU A 91 -5.80 -2.80 8.25
CA LEU A 91 -4.76 -2.16 9.04
C LEU A 91 -4.96 -0.64 9.10
N MET A 92 -5.32 -0.01 7.99
CA MET A 92 -5.62 1.41 7.92
C MET A 92 -6.83 1.77 8.80
N ILE A 93 -7.90 0.97 8.82
CA ILE A 93 -9.08 1.21 9.67
C ILE A 93 -8.68 1.13 11.14
N ILE A 94 -7.93 0.09 11.52
CA ILE A 94 -7.46 -0.08 12.90
C ILE A 94 -6.62 1.13 13.31
N TYR A 95 -5.68 1.57 12.46
CA TYR A 95 -4.87 2.76 12.72
C TYR A 95 -5.72 4.01 12.97
N HIS A 96 -6.73 4.27 12.12
CA HIS A 96 -7.59 5.44 12.29
C HIS A 96 -8.49 5.36 13.52
N ILE A 97 -8.92 4.16 13.93
CA ILE A 97 -9.62 3.99 15.21
C ILE A 97 -8.73 4.44 16.37
N LEU A 98 -7.47 3.96 16.40
CA LEU A 98 -6.51 4.35 17.44
C LEU A 98 -6.22 5.85 17.39
N PHE A 99 -6.01 6.39 16.19
CA PHE A 99 -5.79 7.83 15.98
C PHE A 99 -6.97 8.66 16.46
N CYS A 100 -8.21 8.30 16.13
CA CYS A 100 -9.40 9.04 16.58
C CYS A 100 -9.58 8.96 18.10
N LEU A 101 -9.31 7.81 18.73
CA LEU A 101 -9.35 7.67 20.18
C LEU A 101 -8.30 8.55 20.88
N TYR A 102 -7.12 8.70 20.27
CA TYR A 102 -6.08 9.64 20.71
C TYR A 102 -6.51 11.10 20.48
N PHE A 103 -7.00 11.41 19.28
CA PHE A 103 -7.41 12.74 18.85
C PHE A 103 -8.53 13.32 19.74
N PHE A 104 -9.52 12.51 20.11
CA PHE A 104 -10.59 12.92 21.04
C PHE A 104 -10.17 12.89 22.52
N GLY A 105 -8.92 12.56 22.83
CA GLY A 105 -8.40 12.59 24.20
C GLY A 105 -9.08 11.60 25.15
N THR A 106 -9.56 10.46 24.63
CA THR A 106 -10.38 9.50 25.41
C THR A 106 -9.66 8.83 26.57
N GLY A 107 -8.32 8.82 26.56
CA GLY A 107 -7.51 8.13 27.56
C GLY A 107 -7.55 6.59 27.49
N LEU A 108 -8.35 5.99 26.61
CA LEU A 108 -8.44 4.53 26.40
C LEU A 108 -7.18 3.91 25.78
N VAL A 109 -6.29 4.80 25.37
CA VAL A 109 -5.31 4.59 24.32
C VAL A 109 -3.98 5.28 24.71
N PRO A 110 -3.48 5.12 25.97
CA PRO A 110 -2.37 5.92 26.49
C PRO A 110 -0.99 5.55 25.91
N TRP A 111 -0.84 4.34 25.38
CA TRP A 111 0.36 3.79 24.77
C TRP A 111 0.59 4.15 23.28
N PHE A 112 -0.32 4.90 22.67
CA PHE A 112 -0.39 5.15 21.24
C PHE A 112 -0.11 6.61 21.05
N ASP A 113 0.89 6.83 20.24
CA ASP A 113 1.35 8.15 19.91
C ASP A 113 1.61 8.15 18.40
N PRO A 114 0.87 8.96 17.61
CA PRO A 114 1.02 8.97 16.16
C PRO A 114 2.41 9.43 15.70
N PHE A 115 3.17 10.12 16.55
CA PHE A 115 4.54 10.52 16.24
C PHE A 115 5.53 9.35 16.31
N THR A 116 5.26 8.33 17.11
CA THR A 116 6.10 7.11 17.23
C THR A 116 5.51 5.92 16.48
N ILE A 117 4.19 5.81 16.40
CA ILE A 117 3.45 4.78 15.66
C ILE A 117 2.92 5.41 14.38
N SER A 118 3.75 5.40 13.34
CA SER A 118 3.42 6.00 12.05
C SER A 118 2.49 5.12 11.21
N GLY A 119 1.53 5.75 10.52
CA GLY A 119 0.72 5.11 9.48
C GLY A 119 1.47 4.86 8.16
N ALA A 120 2.68 5.39 7.99
CA ALA A 120 3.45 5.31 6.75
C ALA A 120 3.68 3.88 6.20
N PRO A 121 3.93 2.84 7.03
CA PRO A 121 4.04 1.47 6.52
C PRO A 121 2.74 0.94 5.88
N ILE A 122 1.59 1.36 6.41
CA ILE A 122 0.27 0.99 5.89
C ILE A 122 0.04 1.69 4.55
N ALA A 123 0.34 3.00 4.48
CA ALA A 123 0.29 3.78 3.24
C ALA A 123 1.22 3.17 2.17
N PHE A 124 2.45 2.82 2.54
CA PHE A 124 3.40 2.15 1.64
C PHE A 124 2.85 0.86 1.05
N LEU A 125 2.31 -0.04 1.89
CA LEU A 125 1.69 -1.27 1.43
C LEU A 125 0.54 -0.98 0.45
N PHE A 126 -0.33 -0.04 0.80
CA PHE A 126 -1.47 0.34 -0.04
C PHE A 126 -1.03 0.89 -1.41
N VAL A 127 -0.04 1.78 -1.43
CA VAL A 127 0.49 2.43 -2.62
C VAL A 127 1.22 1.44 -3.53
N VAL A 128 2.04 0.53 -2.98
CA VAL A 128 2.68 -0.55 -3.75
C VAL A 128 1.63 -1.44 -4.40
N ILE A 129 0.61 -1.85 -3.66
CA ILE A 129 -0.49 -2.67 -4.19
C ILE A 129 -1.26 -1.92 -5.28
N ALA A 130 -1.45 -0.60 -5.13
CA ALA A 130 -2.06 0.23 -6.16
C ALA A 130 -1.23 0.21 -7.45
N GLY A 131 0.10 0.39 -7.37
CA GLY A 131 1.01 0.29 -8.51
C GLY A 131 0.96 -1.07 -9.23
N VAL A 132 0.99 -2.18 -8.47
CA VAL A 132 0.81 -3.54 -9.02
C VAL A 132 -0.53 -3.67 -9.75
N SER A 133 -1.58 -3.08 -9.18
CA SER A 133 -2.93 -3.10 -9.76
C SER A 133 -3.04 -2.31 -11.07
N LEU A 134 -2.19 -1.30 -11.30
CA LEU A 134 -2.15 -0.57 -12.58
C LEU A 134 -1.63 -1.47 -13.71
N VAL A 135 -0.55 -2.21 -13.46
CA VAL A 135 0.03 -3.15 -14.43
C VAL A 135 -1.00 -4.19 -14.86
N LEU A 136 -1.70 -4.79 -13.90
CA LEU A 136 -2.76 -5.75 -14.18
C LEU A 136 -3.93 -5.16 -14.96
N SER A 137 -4.34 -3.94 -14.62
CA SER A 137 -5.44 -3.26 -15.31
C SER A 137 -5.12 -2.99 -16.77
N ALA A 138 -3.87 -2.66 -17.10
CA ALA A 138 -3.43 -2.41 -18.46
C ALA A 138 -3.07 -3.69 -19.22
N GLY A 139 -2.47 -4.70 -18.56
CA GLY A 139 -2.11 -5.98 -19.19
C GLY A 139 -3.31 -6.78 -19.70
N ARG A 140 -4.50 -6.55 -19.14
CA ARG A 140 -5.76 -7.16 -19.60
C ARG A 140 -6.33 -6.54 -20.87
N GLU A 141 -5.88 -5.35 -21.23
CA GLU A 141 -6.37 -4.61 -22.39
C GLU A 141 -5.33 -4.65 -23.52
N LYS A 142 -5.77 -5.01 -24.73
CA LYS A 142 -4.86 -5.23 -25.87
C LYS A 142 -4.51 -3.93 -26.58
N SER A 143 -5.41 -2.95 -26.54
CA SER A 143 -5.20 -1.65 -27.20
C SER A 143 -4.49 -0.67 -26.25
N PRO A 144 -3.28 -0.18 -26.59
CA PRO A 144 -2.58 0.81 -25.78
C PRO A 144 -3.40 2.08 -25.54
N VAL A 145 -4.10 2.55 -26.58
CA VAL A 145 -4.97 3.75 -26.50
C VAL A 145 -6.13 3.53 -25.53
N ARG A 146 -6.77 2.35 -25.58
CA ARG A 146 -7.88 2.03 -24.67
C ARG A 146 -7.39 1.87 -23.22
N SER A 147 -6.23 1.26 -23.02
CA SER A 147 -5.57 1.16 -21.70
C SER A 147 -5.26 2.53 -21.12
N ALA A 148 -4.65 3.42 -21.91
CA ALA A 148 -4.32 4.78 -21.50
C ALA A 148 -5.58 5.57 -21.13
N LYS A 149 -6.61 5.52 -22.00
CA LYS A 149 -7.91 6.18 -21.74
C LYS A 149 -8.54 5.67 -20.43
N LYS A 150 -8.58 4.35 -20.23
CA LYS A 150 -9.12 3.73 -19.01
C LYS A 150 -8.38 4.19 -17.75
N LEU A 151 -7.04 4.20 -17.78
CA LEU A 151 -6.23 4.66 -16.63
C LEU A 151 -6.39 6.15 -16.39
N PHE A 152 -6.45 6.96 -17.44
CA PHE A 152 -6.67 8.40 -17.33
C PHE A 152 -7.99 8.73 -16.64
N PHE A 153 -9.11 8.14 -17.09
CA PHE A 153 -10.41 8.34 -16.45
C PHE A 153 -10.48 7.76 -15.04
N ARG A 154 -9.77 6.65 -14.77
CA ARG A 154 -9.62 6.13 -13.41
C ARG A 154 -8.90 7.13 -12.50
N GLY A 155 -7.83 7.76 -12.99
CA GLY A 155 -7.11 8.80 -12.25
C GLY A 155 -7.99 10.01 -11.95
N LEU A 156 -8.72 10.50 -12.96
CA LEU A 156 -9.70 11.58 -12.78
C LEU A 156 -10.80 11.22 -11.78
N TYR A 157 -11.29 9.98 -11.80
CA TYR A 157 -12.29 9.51 -10.85
C TYR A 157 -11.77 9.53 -9.40
N LEU A 158 -10.50 9.18 -9.18
CA LEU A 158 -9.87 9.31 -7.86
C LEU A 158 -9.69 10.77 -7.45
N LEU A 159 -9.25 11.63 -8.38
CA LEU A 159 -9.10 13.07 -8.13
C LEU A 159 -10.43 13.75 -7.81
N PHE A 160 -11.53 13.30 -8.42
CA PHE A 160 -12.86 13.78 -8.08
C PHE A 160 -13.19 13.54 -6.60
N PHE A 161 -13.00 12.30 -6.12
CA PHE A 161 -13.21 12.01 -4.69
C PHE A 161 -12.19 12.71 -3.79
N ALA A 162 -10.96 12.89 -4.25
CA ALA A 162 -9.95 13.63 -3.52
C ALA A 162 -10.40 15.09 -3.29
N ALA A 163 -10.93 15.75 -4.33
CA ALA A 163 -11.49 17.09 -4.23
C ALA A 163 -12.72 17.15 -3.30
N VAL A 164 -13.58 16.12 -3.32
CA VAL A 164 -14.70 16.01 -2.36
C VAL A 164 -14.18 15.96 -0.92
N ILE A 165 -13.13 15.17 -0.63
CA ILE A 165 -12.52 15.13 0.70
C ILE A 165 -11.94 16.50 1.08
N THR A 166 -11.23 17.18 0.17
CA THR A 166 -10.72 18.53 0.42
C THR A 166 -11.83 19.50 0.77
N ILE A 167 -12.95 19.49 0.03
CA ILE A 167 -14.09 20.38 0.31
C ILE A 167 -14.71 20.06 1.67
N VAL A 168 -14.96 18.77 1.97
CA VAL A 168 -15.57 18.36 3.24
C VAL A 168 -14.66 18.73 4.42
N THR A 169 -13.36 18.45 4.32
CA THR A 169 -12.40 18.77 5.39
C THR A 169 -12.20 20.27 5.54
N TRP A 170 -12.25 21.05 4.46
CA TRP A 170 -12.24 22.50 4.53
C TRP A 170 -13.45 23.07 5.26
N LEU A 171 -14.63 22.48 5.08
CA LEU A 171 -15.86 22.91 5.75
C LEU A 171 -15.91 22.51 7.23
N VAL A 172 -15.42 21.31 7.57
CA VAL A 172 -15.52 20.75 8.92
C VAL A 172 -14.33 21.11 9.81
N TYR A 173 -13.12 21.13 9.24
CA TYR A 173 -11.88 21.34 9.98
C TYR A 173 -10.85 22.14 9.14
N PRO A 174 -11.12 23.44 8.90
CA PRO A 174 -10.35 24.25 7.95
C PRO A 174 -8.85 24.37 8.28
N ALA A 175 -8.50 24.29 9.56
CA ALA A 175 -7.12 24.43 10.05
C ALA A 175 -6.18 23.33 9.51
N GLU A 176 -6.70 22.11 9.29
CA GLU A 176 -5.92 20.97 8.78
C GLU A 176 -6.60 20.34 7.56
N THR A 177 -7.12 21.19 6.68
CA THR A 177 -7.75 20.80 5.41
C THR A 177 -6.84 19.84 4.63
N VAL A 178 -7.41 18.75 4.09
CA VAL A 178 -6.65 17.80 3.25
C VAL A 178 -6.34 18.44 1.91
N VAL A 179 -5.10 18.90 1.73
CA VAL A 179 -4.64 19.56 0.49
C VAL A 179 -4.15 18.56 -0.55
N PHE A 180 -3.35 17.57 -0.13
CA PHE A 180 -2.77 16.56 -1.03
C PHE A 180 -2.60 15.21 -0.32
N GLY A 181 -3.74 14.61 0.06
CA GLY A 181 -3.77 13.28 0.68
C GLY A 181 -3.60 12.11 -0.30
N ILE A 182 -3.73 10.89 0.21
CA ILE A 182 -3.48 9.64 -0.53
C ILE A 182 -4.32 9.50 -1.83
N LEU A 183 -5.57 9.99 -1.86
CA LEU A 183 -6.38 9.95 -3.09
C LEU A 183 -5.87 10.90 -4.17
N HIS A 184 -5.35 12.07 -3.80
CA HIS A 184 -4.72 13.00 -4.74
C HIS A 184 -3.51 12.33 -5.38
N LEU A 185 -2.63 11.77 -4.53
CA LEU A 185 -1.48 11.00 -4.96
C LEU A 185 -1.88 9.89 -5.92
N LEU A 186 -2.82 9.01 -5.54
CA LEU A 186 -3.20 7.87 -6.36
C LEU A 186 -3.84 8.29 -7.69
N GLY A 187 -4.60 9.38 -7.70
CA GLY A 187 -5.17 9.96 -8.91
C GLY A 187 -4.09 10.46 -9.87
N VAL A 188 -3.20 11.34 -9.39
CA VAL A 188 -2.09 11.89 -10.17
C VAL A 188 -1.13 10.78 -10.61
N ALA A 189 -0.71 9.92 -9.69
CA ALA A 189 0.23 8.84 -9.96
C ALA A 189 -0.32 7.81 -10.94
N THR A 190 -1.63 7.55 -10.94
CA THR A 190 -2.27 6.69 -11.95
C THR A 190 -2.08 7.28 -13.36
N ILE A 191 -2.26 8.59 -13.51
CA ILE A 191 -2.10 9.29 -14.80
C ILE A 191 -0.62 9.31 -15.20
N LEU A 192 0.28 9.67 -14.29
CA LEU A 192 1.72 9.71 -14.55
C LEU A 192 2.33 8.33 -14.82
N SER A 193 1.71 7.26 -14.33
CA SER A 193 2.16 5.88 -14.56
C SER A 193 1.79 5.32 -15.94
N ILE A 194 0.91 6.00 -16.70
CA ILE A 194 0.47 5.57 -18.04
C ILE A 194 1.63 5.19 -18.97
N PRO A 195 2.67 6.03 -19.20
CA PRO A 195 3.77 5.66 -20.09
C PRO A 195 4.50 4.39 -19.64
N PHE A 196 4.74 4.23 -18.33
CA PHE A 196 5.43 3.05 -17.80
C PHE A 196 4.61 1.77 -17.98
N VAL A 197 3.30 1.86 -17.80
CA VAL A 197 2.42 0.70 -17.79
C VAL A 197 1.93 0.33 -19.19
N VAL A 198 1.54 1.32 -20.02
CA VAL A 198 0.91 1.10 -21.33
C VAL A 198 1.95 0.78 -22.40
N MET A 199 3.13 1.42 -22.36
CA MET A 199 4.21 1.12 -23.32
C MET A 199 4.94 -0.19 -22.97
N LYS A 200 4.57 -0.85 -21.86
CA LYS A 200 5.18 -2.10 -21.39
C LYS A 200 6.71 -2.01 -21.32
N VAL A 201 7.22 -0.89 -20.79
CA VAL A 201 8.67 -0.73 -20.63
C VAL A 201 9.23 -1.83 -19.72
N LYS A 202 10.52 -2.12 -19.86
CA LYS A 202 11.16 -3.15 -19.04
C LYS A 202 11.06 -2.78 -17.55
N PRO A 203 10.86 -3.76 -16.63
CA PRO A 203 10.59 -3.48 -15.21
C PRO A 203 11.63 -2.62 -14.49
N TYR A 204 12.89 -2.61 -14.96
CA TYR A 204 13.94 -1.78 -14.37
C TYR A 204 13.72 -0.27 -14.61
N VAL A 205 12.97 0.13 -15.64
CA VAL A 205 12.72 1.55 -15.94
C VAL A 205 11.90 2.22 -14.84
N PRO A 206 10.67 1.76 -14.50
CA PRO A 206 9.94 2.32 -13.37
C PRO A 206 10.68 2.11 -12.05
N LEU A 207 11.46 1.03 -11.90
CA LEU A 207 12.28 0.81 -10.71
C LEU A 207 13.32 1.94 -10.52
N ILE A 208 14.10 2.26 -11.56
CA ILE A 208 15.12 3.32 -11.48
C ILE A 208 14.48 4.69 -11.21
N PHE A 209 13.43 5.04 -11.96
CA PHE A 209 12.70 6.30 -11.71
C PHE A 209 12.12 6.35 -10.30
N GLY A 210 11.57 5.24 -9.81
CA GLY A 210 11.05 5.16 -8.45
C GLY A 210 12.12 5.33 -7.39
N MET A 211 13.28 4.70 -7.57
CA MET A 211 14.43 4.86 -6.68
C MET A 211 14.96 6.29 -6.69
N ILE A 212 14.98 6.98 -7.84
CA ILE A 212 15.36 8.39 -7.93
C ILE A 212 14.38 9.27 -7.14
N CYS A 213 13.06 9.08 -7.34
CA CYS A 213 12.05 9.83 -6.58
C CYS A 213 12.22 9.64 -5.07
N ILE A 214 12.45 8.40 -4.61
CA ILE A 214 12.67 8.11 -3.19
C ILE A 214 13.97 8.75 -2.69
N ALA A 215 15.05 8.65 -3.45
CA ALA A 215 16.35 9.24 -3.09
C ALA A 215 16.32 10.78 -3.02
N LEU A 216 15.41 11.44 -3.76
CA LEU A 216 15.21 12.89 -3.71
C LEU A 216 14.45 13.36 -2.46
N SER A 217 13.78 12.45 -1.73
CA SER A 217 12.93 12.79 -0.58
C SER A 217 13.62 13.66 0.47
N PRO A 218 14.85 13.33 0.94
CA PRO A 218 15.51 14.11 1.99
C PRO A 218 15.88 15.53 1.53
N ILE A 219 16.13 15.73 0.23
CA ILE A 219 16.44 17.05 -0.33
C ILE A 219 15.17 17.88 -0.40
N VAL A 220 14.08 17.29 -0.92
CA VAL A 220 12.80 17.97 -1.08
C VAL A 220 12.18 18.35 0.26
N SER A 221 12.29 17.50 1.28
CA SER A 221 11.74 17.76 2.62
C SER A 221 12.40 18.94 3.34
N LEU A 222 13.62 19.33 2.95
CA LEU A 222 14.34 20.50 3.46
C LEU A 222 13.91 21.80 2.78
N LEU A 223 13.31 21.73 1.60
CA LEU A 223 12.89 22.91 0.86
C LEU A 223 11.63 23.53 1.49
N ARG A 224 11.58 24.86 1.43
CA ARG A 224 10.38 25.63 1.78
C ARG A 224 9.97 26.49 0.60
N GLY A 225 8.67 26.58 0.37
CA GLY A 225 8.16 27.23 -0.83
C GLY A 225 6.67 27.60 -0.78
N PRO A 226 6.16 28.23 -1.84
CA PRO A 226 4.76 28.62 -1.95
C PRO A 226 3.82 27.40 -2.01
N ALA A 227 2.56 27.60 -1.62
CA ALA A 227 1.56 26.53 -1.46
C ALA A 227 1.32 25.68 -2.72
N PHE A 228 1.52 26.21 -3.92
CA PHE A 228 1.36 25.42 -5.15
C PHE A 228 2.41 24.31 -5.31
N LEU A 229 3.48 24.32 -4.51
CA LEU A 229 4.51 23.28 -4.50
C LEU A 229 4.22 22.14 -3.49
N ILE A 230 3.17 22.26 -2.67
CA ILE A 230 2.75 21.23 -1.71
C ILE A 230 2.60 19.85 -2.37
N PRO A 231 1.98 19.70 -3.56
CA PRO A 231 1.90 18.40 -4.23
C PRO A 231 3.25 17.73 -4.48
N PHE A 232 4.35 18.49 -4.53
CA PHE A 232 5.70 17.97 -4.80
C PHE A 232 6.50 17.64 -3.54
N GLY A 233 5.95 17.88 -2.33
CA GLY A 233 6.68 17.67 -1.09
C GLY A 233 7.27 18.95 -0.48
N ILE A 234 7.16 20.09 -1.16
CA ILE A 234 7.73 21.37 -0.72
C ILE A 234 6.64 22.17 0.00
N THR A 235 6.81 22.35 1.30
CA THR A 235 5.81 22.98 2.18
C THR A 235 6.26 24.37 2.64
N TYR A 236 5.36 25.15 3.22
CA TYR A 236 5.72 26.39 3.93
C TYR A 236 5.83 26.14 5.44
N ASN A 237 6.38 27.10 6.18
CA ASN A 237 6.53 26.98 7.64
C ASN A 237 5.17 26.93 8.34
N GLY A 238 4.96 25.94 9.20
CA GLY A 238 3.69 25.74 9.89
C GLY A 238 2.61 25.06 9.04
N PHE A 239 2.97 24.46 7.91
CA PHE A 239 2.05 23.63 7.15
C PHE A 239 1.63 22.39 7.95
N ALA A 240 0.31 22.21 8.11
CA ALA A 240 -0.31 21.05 8.74
C ALA A 240 -1.58 20.66 7.96
N THR A 241 -1.89 19.37 7.94
CA THR A 241 -3.03 18.79 7.22
C THR A 241 -3.31 17.40 7.77
N LEU A 242 -4.57 16.97 7.77
CA LEU A 242 -4.99 15.67 8.29
C LEU A 242 -4.45 14.49 7.47
N ASP A 243 -4.16 14.71 6.19
CA ASP A 243 -3.56 13.70 5.30
C ASP A 243 -2.61 14.40 4.31
N TYR A 244 -1.40 13.87 4.16
CA TYR A 244 -0.39 14.40 3.26
C TYR A 244 0.53 13.32 2.71
N GLU A 245 0.35 13.03 1.43
CA GLU A 245 1.14 12.03 0.70
C GLU A 245 1.67 12.67 -0.58
N PRO A 246 2.72 13.49 -0.50
CA PRO A 246 3.25 14.25 -1.64
C PRO A 246 3.77 13.33 -2.76
N LEU A 247 3.85 13.86 -3.98
CA LEU A 247 4.34 13.11 -5.12
C LEU A 247 5.77 12.58 -4.91
N ILE A 248 6.62 13.33 -4.21
CA ILE A 248 7.94 12.88 -3.77
C ILE A 248 7.86 12.62 -2.27
N PRO A 249 8.11 11.38 -1.78
CA PRO A 249 8.65 10.21 -2.50
C PRO A 249 7.60 9.27 -3.10
N TRP A 250 6.32 9.49 -2.84
CA TRP A 250 5.30 8.43 -2.96
C TRP A 250 4.98 7.98 -4.39
N PHE A 251 5.16 8.83 -5.39
CA PHE A 251 5.14 8.39 -6.78
C PHE A 251 6.21 7.35 -7.06
N GLY A 252 7.38 7.48 -6.41
CA GLY A 252 8.42 6.47 -6.48
C GLY A 252 7.95 5.13 -5.91
N VAL A 253 7.21 5.14 -4.81
CA VAL A 253 6.58 3.93 -4.24
C VAL A 253 5.55 3.32 -5.19
N VAL A 254 4.74 4.14 -5.87
CA VAL A 254 3.84 3.66 -6.95
C VAL A 254 4.64 2.96 -8.04
N LEU A 255 5.75 3.57 -8.49
CA LEU A 255 6.60 2.99 -9.53
C LEU A 255 7.32 1.71 -9.07
N LEU A 256 7.67 1.57 -7.79
CA LEU A 256 8.11 0.29 -7.22
C LEU A 256 7.03 -0.78 -7.37
N GLY A 257 5.77 -0.43 -7.07
CA GLY A 257 4.61 -1.30 -7.31
C GLY A 257 4.44 -1.66 -8.79
N VAL A 258 4.65 -0.71 -9.70
CA VAL A 258 4.61 -0.95 -11.16
C VAL A 258 5.74 -1.88 -11.61
N ALA A 259 6.96 -1.69 -11.10
CA ALA A 259 8.09 -2.56 -11.40
C ALA A 259 7.84 -3.99 -10.89
N LEU A 260 7.39 -4.11 -9.64
CA LEU A 260 7.02 -5.39 -9.03
C LEU A 260 5.90 -6.07 -9.81
N GLY A 261 4.83 -5.35 -10.13
CA GLY A 261 3.70 -5.83 -10.92
C GLY A 261 4.12 -6.33 -12.30
N SER A 262 5.02 -5.60 -12.97
CA SER A 262 5.55 -5.98 -14.29
C SER A 262 6.40 -7.25 -14.23
N PHE A 263 7.04 -7.53 -13.09
CA PHE A 263 7.81 -8.76 -12.88
C PHE A 263 6.90 -9.97 -12.57
N ILE A 264 5.94 -9.81 -11.66
CA ILE A 264 5.10 -10.93 -11.17
C ILE A 264 3.86 -11.19 -12.04
N TYR A 265 3.40 -10.20 -12.81
CA TYR A 265 2.22 -10.28 -13.68
C TYR A 265 2.54 -9.90 -15.13
N LYS A 266 3.58 -10.49 -15.73
CA LYS A 266 3.93 -10.25 -17.13
C LYS A 266 2.73 -10.57 -18.03
N ASP A 267 2.38 -9.61 -18.89
CA ASP A 267 1.20 -9.64 -19.77
C ASP A 267 -0.14 -9.90 -19.05
N GLY A 268 -0.23 -9.52 -17.77
CA GLY A 268 -1.43 -9.69 -16.96
C GLY A 268 -1.65 -11.12 -16.44
N VAL A 269 -0.64 -11.99 -16.56
CA VAL A 269 -0.68 -13.40 -16.14
C VAL A 269 0.28 -13.62 -14.97
N ARG A 270 -0.13 -14.40 -13.96
CA ARG A 270 0.74 -14.81 -12.85
C ARG A 270 2.03 -15.45 -13.36
N HIS A 271 3.16 -15.08 -12.78
CA HIS A 271 4.47 -15.66 -13.04
C HIS A 271 5.16 -16.08 -11.73
N GLY A 272 6.17 -16.95 -11.83
CA GLY A 272 6.98 -17.38 -10.68
C GLY A 272 6.18 -18.15 -9.64
N LEU A 273 6.39 -17.87 -8.36
CA LEU A 273 5.74 -18.61 -7.25
C LEU A 273 4.21 -18.47 -7.27
N LEU A 274 3.67 -17.38 -7.83
CA LEU A 274 2.23 -17.13 -7.89
C LEU A 274 1.49 -18.11 -8.81
N THR A 275 2.17 -18.78 -9.76
CA THR A 275 1.52 -19.80 -10.59
C THR A 275 1.04 -21.01 -9.78
N ARG A 276 1.62 -21.22 -8.59
CA ARG A 276 1.21 -22.27 -7.65
C ARG A 276 -0.05 -21.91 -6.87
N LEU A 277 -0.46 -20.64 -6.89
CA LEU A 277 -1.75 -20.25 -6.32
C LEU A 277 -2.84 -20.78 -7.25
N GLY A 278 -3.56 -21.80 -6.77
CA GLY A 278 -4.73 -22.34 -7.44
C GLY A 278 -5.96 -21.46 -7.21
N GLU A 279 -7.06 -22.09 -6.84
CA GLU A 279 -8.30 -21.41 -6.49
C GLU A 279 -8.19 -20.63 -5.17
N MET A 280 -9.07 -19.64 -5.01
CA MET A 280 -9.13 -18.81 -3.80
C MET A 280 -9.52 -19.67 -2.58
N PRO A 281 -8.70 -19.71 -1.52
CA PRO A 281 -9.11 -20.36 -0.28
C PRO A 281 -10.34 -19.69 0.33
N ARG A 282 -11.30 -20.46 0.87
CA ARG A 282 -12.56 -19.93 1.41
C ARG A 282 -12.36 -18.86 2.48
N PHE A 283 -11.36 -19.03 3.35
CA PHE A 283 -11.05 -18.08 4.43
C PHE A 283 -10.59 -16.70 3.93
N CYS A 284 -10.07 -16.60 2.69
CA CYS A 284 -9.71 -15.32 2.08
C CYS A 284 -10.94 -14.53 1.58
N GLY A 285 -12.13 -15.14 1.56
CA GLY A 285 -13.36 -14.53 1.05
C GLY A 285 -13.66 -13.15 1.63
N PRO A 286 -13.70 -12.97 2.97
CA PRO A 286 -13.94 -11.68 3.60
C PRO A 286 -12.89 -10.62 3.25
N LEU A 287 -11.60 -10.97 3.30
CA LEU A 287 -10.51 -10.06 2.92
C LEU A 287 -10.62 -9.64 1.45
N CYS A 288 -10.94 -10.57 0.57
CA CYS A 288 -11.16 -10.25 -0.84
C CYS A 288 -12.39 -9.37 -1.04
N PHE A 289 -13.46 -9.55 -0.25
CA PHE A 289 -14.63 -8.67 -0.31
C PHE A 289 -14.27 -7.23 0.06
N ILE A 290 -13.54 -7.04 1.17
CA ILE A 290 -13.04 -5.72 1.60
C ILE A 290 -12.15 -5.11 0.50
N GLY A 291 -11.20 -5.89 -0.03
CA GLY A 291 -10.28 -5.44 -1.08
C GLY A 291 -10.93 -5.17 -2.44
N ARG A 292 -12.15 -5.67 -2.68
CA ARG A 292 -12.94 -5.37 -3.89
C ARG A 292 -13.73 -4.06 -3.75
N HIS A 293 -14.07 -3.67 -2.53
CA HIS A 293 -14.84 -2.45 -2.21
C HIS A 293 -13.98 -1.36 -1.56
N THR A 294 -12.65 -1.43 -1.76
CA THR A 294 -11.67 -0.59 -1.06
C THR A 294 -11.99 0.89 -1.10
N LEU A 295 -12.36 1.44 -2.26
CA LEU A 295 -12.61 2.89 -2.38
C LEU A 295 -13.80 3.34 -1.52
N ILE A 296 -14.91 2.61 -1.55
CA ILE A 296 -16.10 2.98 -0.78
C ILE A 296 -15.79 2.90 0.71
N ILE A 297 -15.17 1.79 1.15
CA ILE A 297 -14.79 1.61 2.55
C ILE A 297 -13.79 2.70 2.98
N TYR A 298 -12.82 3.03 2.13
CA TYR A 298 -11.87 4.12 2.36
C TYR A 298 -12.58 5.48 2.48
N LEU A 299 -13.63 5.78 1.72
CA LEU A 299 -14.32 7.07 1.85
C LEU A 299 -15.12 7.19 3.14
N VAL A 300 -15.73 6.09 3.59
CA VAL A 300 -16.67 6.13 4.73
C VAL A 300 -16.01 5.83 6.08
N HIS A 301 -14.82 5.23 6.13
CA HIS A 301 -14.27 4.74 7.39
C HIS A 301 -14.06 5.85 8.43
N VAL A 302 -13.42 6.99 8.10
CA VAL A 302 -13.21 8.07 9.09
C VAL A 302 -14.55 8.66 9.57
N PRO A 303 -15.50 9.07 8.68
CA PRO A 303 -16.81 9.54 9.13
C PRO A 303 -17.56 8.53 10.01
N VAL A 304 -17.49 7.25 9.67
CA VAL A 304 -18.14 6.18 10.46
C VAL A 304 -17.46 6.01 11.82
N ILE A 305 -16.13 5.99 11.87
CA ILE A 305 -15.36 5.91 13.12
C ILE A 305 -15.73 7.09 14.04
N ILE A 306 -15.67 8.31 13.52
CA ILE A 306 -16.03 9.52 14.27
C ILE A 306 -17.48 9.44 14.76
N GLY A 307 -18.43 9.10 13.87
CA GLY A 307 -19.84 9.01 14.22
C GLY A 307 -20.11 7.98 15.32
N VAL A 308 -19.46 6.81 15.26
CA VAL A 308 -19.56 5.79 16.32
C VAL A 308 -18.98 6.29 17.64
N LEU A 309 -17.80 6.93 17.63
CA LEU A 309 -17.20 7.46 18.86
C LEU A 309 -18.06 8.55 19.51
N VAL A 310 -18.62 9.47 18.72
CA VAL A 310 -19.54 10.50 19.21
C VAL A 310 -20.80 9.87 19.82
N LEU A 311 -21.40 8.87 19.16
CA LEU A 311 -22.57 8.16 19.69
C LEU A 311 -22.29 7.43 21.00
N LEU A 312 -21.05 6.97 21.21
CA LEU A 312 -20.61 6.36 22.46
C LEU A 312 -20.23 7.38 23.55
N GLY A 313 -20.32 8.69 23.27
CA GLY A 313 -19.91 9.74 24.20
C GLY A 313 -18.38 9.88 24.34
N LEU A 314 -17.63 9.35 23.37
CA LEU A 314 -16.17 9.30 23.35
C LEU A 314 -15.53 10.39 22.47
N GLY A 315 -16.31 11.35 21.97
CA GLY A 315 -15.80 12.46 21.16
C GLY A 315 -16.82 13.57 20.95
N THR A 316 -16.33 14.75 20.56
CA THR A 316 -17.14 15.94 20.23
C THR A 316 -16.72 16.48 18.87
N LEU A 317 -17.71 16.86 18.04
CA LEU A 317 -17.50 17.48 16.72
C LEU A 317 -17.27 18.99 16.83
#